data_AF-A0A919BFH5-F1
#
_entry.id   AF-A0A919BFH5-F1
#
_cell.length_a   1.000
_cell.length_b   1.000
_cell.length_c   1.000
_cell.angle_alpha   90.00
_cell.angle_beta   90.00
_cell.angle_gamma   90.00
#
_symmetry.space_group_name_H-M   'P 1'
#
loop_
_entity.id
_entity.type
_entity.pdbx_description
1 polymer ?
#
loop_
_entity_poly.entity_id
_entity_poly.type
_entity_poly.pdbx_seq_one_letter_code
_entity_poly.pdbx_strand_id
1 'polypeptide(L)' 'MKRVTDNKLIETIRDLKHWDGYPPTTEYIIQALPMFDEQIVKQALVRATLRGKIRKQGNHWYTYP' A
#
# COMPACT_ATOMS: atom_id res chain seq x y z
N MET A 1 9.67 11.59 -12.83
CA MET A 1 9.45 10.19 -12.39
C MET A 1 8.12 10.10 -11.66
N LYS A 2 7.18 9.27 -12.12
CA LYS A 2 5.93 9.00 -11.38
C LYS A 2 6.29 8.28 -10.07
N ARG A 3 5.77 8.75 -8.92
CA ARG A 3 6.03 8.18 -7.60
C ARG A 3 4.71 8.00 -6.84
N VAL A 4 4.53 6.87 -6.18
CA VAL A 4 3.44 6.69 -5.20
C VAL A 4 3.82 7.43 -3.92
N THR A 5 2.98 8.39 -3.53
CA THR A 5 3.13 9.15 -2.28
C THR A 5 2.63 8.33 -1.10
N ASP A 6 3.11 8.66 0.10
CA ASP A 6 2.68 7.97 1.32
C ASP A 6 1.17 8.12 1.53
N ASN A 7 0.61 9.32 1.27
CA ASN A 7 -0.84 9.57 1.37
C ASN A 7 -1.64 8.68 0.40
N LYS A 8 -1.25 8.64 -0.88
CA LYS A 8 -1.95 7.81 -1.87
C LYS A 8 -1.91 6.33 -1.51
N LEU A 9 -0.78 5.87 -0.97
CA LEU A 9 -0.62 4.48 -0.53
C LEU A 9 -1.51 4.17 0.68
N ILE A 10 -1.56 5.05 1.68
CA ILE A 10 -2.40 4.91 2.88
C ILE A 10 -3.89 4.90 2.50
N GLU A 11 -4.32 5.83 1.65
CA GLU A 11 -5.70 5.89 1.13
C GLU A 11 -6.05 4.58 0.43
N THR A 12 -5.20 4.13 -0.50
CA THR A 12 -5.41 2.87 -1.22
C THR A 12 -5.55 1.68 -0.25
N ILE A 13 -4.68 1.58 0.77
CA ILE A 13 -4.76 0.49 1.75
C ILE A 13 -6.06 0.56 2.57
N ARG A 14 -6.51 1.76 2.96
CA ARG A 14 -7.75 1.97 3.71
C ARG A 14 -8.97 1.63 2.87
N ASP A 15 -9.00 2.07 1.61
CA ASP A 15 -10.08 1.81 0.67
C ASP A 15 -10.22 0.31 0.42
N LEU A 16 -9.12 -0.38 0.05
CA LEU A 16 -9.16 -1.82 -0.20
C LEU A 16 -9.61 -2.61 1.03
N LYS A 17 -9.17 -2.20 2.23
CA LYS A 17 -9.64 -2.80 3.49
C LYS A 17 -11.14 -2.57 3.72
N HIS A 18 -11.66 -1.40 3.38
CA HIS A 18 -13.07 -1.08 3.53
C HIS A 18 -13.94 -1.95 2.60
N TRP A 19 -13.49 -2.18 1.36
CA TRP A 19 -14.23 -2.98 0.38
C TRP A 19 -14.19 -4.49 0.67
N ASP A 20 -13.02 -5.03 1.01
CA ASP A 20 -12.81 -6.48 1.15
C ASP A 20 -12.97 -6.97 2.60
N GLY A 21 -13.05 -6.05 3.57
CA GLY A 21 -13.10 -6.36 5.00
C GLY A 21 -11.75 -6.81 5.60
N TYR A 22 -10.76 -7.07 4.76
CA TYR A 22 -9.41 -7.48 5.15
C TYR A 22 -8.35 -6.49 4.67
N PRO A 23 -7.30 -6.22 5.47
CA PRO A 23 -6.19 -5.40 5.00
C PRO A 23 -5.56 -6.03 3.74
N PRO A 24 -5.24 -5.26 2.70
CA PRO A 24 -4.86 -5.80 1.39
C PRO A 24 -3.46 -6.43 1.35
N THR A 25 -3.25 -7.34 0.41
CA THR A 25 -1.93 -7.90 0.07
C THR A 25 -1.13 -6.97 -0.84
N THR A 26 0.15 -7.28 -1.04
CA THR A 26 1.00 -6.51 -1.97
C THR A 26 0.46 -6.55 -3.39
N GLU A 27 0.04 -7.73 -3.83
CA GLU A 27 -0.50 -8.02 -5.16
C GLU A 27 -1.78 -7.22 -5.39
N TYR A 28 -2.65 -7.15 -4.38
CA TYR A 28 -3.90 -6.41 -4.50
C TYR A 28 -3.65 -4.89 -4.57
N ILE A 29 -2.69 -4.37 -3.80
CA ILE A 29 -2.29 -2.95 -3.87
C ILE A 29 -1.71 -2.60 -5.25
N ILE A 30 -0.91 -3.50 -5.85
CA ILE A 30 -0.36 -3.29 -7.21
C ILE A 30 -1.50 -3.20 -8.23
N GLN A 31 -2.47 -4.12 -8.16
CA GLN A 31 -3.63 -4.13 -9.05
C GLN A 31 -4.49 -2.86 -8.90
N ALA A 32 -4.61 -2.33 -7.67
CA ALA A 32 -5.33 -1.09 -7.39
C ALA A 32 -4.62 0.18 -7.87
N LEU A 33 -3.35 0.08 -8.28
CA LEU A 33 -2.51 1.20 -8.72
C LEU A 33 -1.96 0.99 -10.14
N PRO A 34 -2.80 0.73 -11.16
CA PRO A 34 -2.36 0.29 -12.49
C PRO A 34 -1.55 1.33 -13.26
N MET A 35 -1.55 2.59 -12.83
CA MET A 35 -0.75 3.66 -13.43
C MET A 35 0.71 3.68 -12.95
N PHE A 36 1.07 2.82 -11.99
CA PHE A 36 2.40 2.72 -11.43
C PHE A 36 2.99 1.35 -11.72
N ASP A 37 4.29 1.35 -12.01
CA ASP A 37 5.05 0.12 -12.13
C ASP A 37 5.06 -0.65 -10.80
N GLU A 38 5.03 -1.98 -10.88
CA GLU A 38 5.04 -2.86 -9.72
C GLU A 38 6.23 -2.57 -8.78
N GLN A 39 7.42 -2.35 -9.33
CA GLN A 39 8.61 -2.06 -8.55
C GLN A 39 8.50 -0.72 -7.82
N ILE A 40 7.84 0.28 -8.43
CA ILE A 40 7.57 1.57 -7.81
C ILE A 40 6.63 1.41 -6.60
N VAL A 41 5.58 0.60 -6.73
CA VAL A 41 4.64 0.29 -5.64
C VAL A 41 5.35 -0.45 -4.51
N LYS A 42 6.13 -1.50 -4.82
CA LYS A 42 6.91 -2.26 -3.84
C LYS A 42 7.90 -1.36 -3.09
N GLN A 43 8.63 -0.48 -3.78
CA GLN A 43 9.51 0.49 -3.14
C GLN A 43 8.73 1.49 -2.27
N ALA A 44 7.53 1.90 -2.67
CA ALA A 44 6.69 2.77 -1.86
C ALA A 44 6.26 2.11 -0.55
N LEU A 45 5.88 0.83 -0.59
CA LEU A 45 5.56 0.04 0.59
C LEU A 45 6.74 -0.05 1.56
N VAL A 46 7.94 -0.34 1.06
CA VAL A 46 9.17 -0.35 1.89
C VAL A 46 9.43 1.02 2.51
N ARG A 47 9.40 2.10 1.71
CA ARG A 47 9.63 3.47 2.22
C ARG A 47 8.61 3.88 3.28
N ALA A 48 7.33 3.61 3.05
CA ALA A 48 6.26 3.94 4.00
C ALA A 48 6.38 3.12 5.29
N THR A 49 6.86 1.87 5.21
CA THR A 49 7.18 1.04 6.38
C THR A 49 8.31 1.64 7.21
N LEU A 50 9.43 1.98 6.55
CA LEU A 50 10.60 2.59 7.20
C LEU A 50 10.26 3.93 7.89
N ARG A 51 9.27 4.65 7.37
CA ARG A 51 8.76 5.92 7.92
C ARG A 51 7.69 5.73 9.00
N GLY A 52 7.34 4.50 9.36
CA GLY A 52 6.30 4.20 10.33
C GLY A 52 4.90 4.64 9.91
N LYS A 53 4.62 4.70 8.60
CA LYS A 53 3.29 5.08 8.06
C LYS A 53 2.36 3.90 7.89
N ILE A 54 2.93 2.75 7.57
CA ILE A 54 2.22 1.47 7.43
C ILE A 54 3.05 0.37 8.07
N ARG A 55 2.46 -0.80 8.27
CA ARG A 55 3.16 -2.01 8.71
C ARG A 55 2.68 -3.23 7.92
N LYS A 56 3.58 -4.19 7.70
CA LYS A 56 3.26 -5.51 7.13
C LYS A 56 3.11 -6.52 8.25
N GLN A 57 2.04 -7.31 8.23
CA GLN A 57 1.87 -8.46 9.12
C GLN A 57 1.41 -9.66 8.27
N GLY A 58 2.23 -10.71 8.23
CA GLY A 58 2.07 -11.78 7.24
C GLY A 58 2.11 -11.21 5.82
N ASN A 59 1.10 -11.51 5.01
CA ASN A 59 0.99 -11.00 3.63
C ASN A 59 0.19 -9.69 3.53
N HIS A 60 -0.33 -9.16 4.64
CA HIS A 60 -1.28 -8.05 4.63
C HIS A 60 -0.66 -6.73 5.13
N TRP A 61 -1.19 -5.63 4.62
CA TRP A 61 -0.73 -4.27 4.90
C TRP A 61 -1.73 -3.49 5.74
N TYR A 62 -1.23 -2.87 6.80
CA TYR A 62 -2.03 -2.12 7.77
C TYR A 62 -1.56 -0.67 7.81
N THR A 63 -2.52 0.25 7.92
CA THR A 63 -2.24 1.64 8.28
C THR A 63 -2.32 1.79 9.80
N TYR A 64 -1.54 2.71 10.36
CA TYR A 64 -1.73 3.09 11.76
C TYR A 64 -3.04 3.89 11.90
N PRO A 65 -3.71 3.81 13.07
CA PRO A 65 -4.84 4.67 13.39
C PRO A 65 -4.47 6.15 13.21
#